data_AF-A0A356UAT4-F1
#
_entry.id   AF-A0A356UAT4-F1
#
_cell.length_a   1.000
_cell.length_b   1.000
_cell.length_c   1.000
_cell.angle_alpha   90.00
_cell.angle_beta   90.00
_cell.angle_gamma   90.00
#
_symmetry.space_group_name_H-M   'P 1'
#
loop_
_entity.id
_entity.type
_entity.pdbx_description
1 polymer ?
#
loop_
_entity_poly.entity_id
_entity_poly.type
_entity_poly.pdbx_seq_one_letter_code
_entity_poly.pdbx_strand_id
1 'polypeptide(L)'
;MLLSAIILISLAFVFYSIGVWSEKIQGQLLIWHLVVFWIGFTFDTAGTIAMSRLEVQFQFSLHVVTGFLAVLIMLFHAIWATIVLIKNDEAARTNFRKLSVHVWVIWLIPYVSGIIIGTK
;
A
#
# COMPACT_ATOMS: atom_id res chain seq x y z
N MET A 1 -8.19 5.69 19.43
CA MET A 1 -7.93 4.65 18.40
C MET A 1 -8.21 5.14 16.97
N LEU A 2 -9.22 6.01 16.75
CA LEU A 2 -9.46 6.61 15.43
C LEU A 2 -8.29 7.47 14.93
N LEU A 3 -7.80 8.41 15.75
CA LEU A 3 -6.65 9.26 15.38
C LEU A 3 -5.42 8.43 15.00
N SER A 4 -5.10 7.39 15.77
CA SER A 4 -3.99 6.49 15.45
C SER A 4 -4.20 5.74 14.13
N ALA A 5 -5.41 5.29 13.83
CA ALA A 5 -5.72 4.61 12.58
C ALA A 5 -5.52 5.54 11.36
N ILE A 6 -6.00 6.78 11.46
CA ILE A 6 -5.83 7.82 10.43
C ILE A 6 -4.35 8.13 10.21
N ILE A 7 -3.58 8.29 11.29
CA ILE A 7 -2.13 8.55 11.19
C ILE A 7 -1.43 7.38 10.50
N LEU A 8 -1.71 6.13 10.90
CA LEU A 8 -1.09 4.93 10.31
C LEU A 8 -1.39 4.80 8.82
N ILE A 9 -2.65 4.93 8.40
CA ILE A 9 -3.03 4.85 6.99
C ILE A 9 -2.50 6.02 6.17
N SER A 10 -2.41 7.22 6.75
CA SER A 10 -1.78 8.36 6.09
C SER A 10 -0.28 8.16 5.90
N LEU A 11 0.40 7.58 6.90
CA LEU A 11 1.80 7.19 6.75
C LEU A 11 1.98 6.14 5.66
N ALA A 12 1.12 5.11 5.61
CA ALA A 12 1.13 4.12 4.54
C ALA A 12 1.03 4.77 3.16
N PHE A 13 0.07 5.69 2.97
CA PHE A 13 -0.07 6.47 1.74
C PHE A 13 1.22 7.22 1.38
N VAL A 14 1.85 7.90 2.35
CA VAL A 14 3.09 8.65 2.13
C VAL A 14 4.23 7.71 1.72
N PHE A 15 4.47 6.62 2.47
CA PHE A 15 5.54 5.68 2.16
C PHE A 15 5.34 4.99 0.81
N TYR A 16 4.14 4.52 0.52
CA TYR A 16 3.85 3.91 -0.79
C TYR A 16 4.03 4.91 -1.94
N SER A 17 3.57 6.15 -1.76
CA SER A 17 3.77 7.20 -2.77
C SER A 17 5.26 7.48 -2.98
N ILE A 18 6.03 7.62 -1.91
CA ILE A 18 7.49 7.81 -2.00
C ILE A 18 8.10 6.64 -2.77
N GLY A 19 7.85 5.40 -2.36
CA GLY A 19 8.45 4.22 -2.97
C GLY A 19 8.09 4.06 -4.46
N VAL A 20 6.83 4.26 -4.84
CA VAL A 20 6.38 4.11 -6.24
C VAL A 20 6.90 5.23 -7.13
N TRP A 21 6.76 6.48 -6.69
CA TRP A 21 7.14 7.63 -7.52
C TRP A 21 8.66 7.80 -7.59
N SER A 22 9.41 7.53 -6.51
CA SER A 22 10.87 7.58 -6.56
C SER A 22 11.43 6.48 -7.46
N GLU A 23 10.88 5.26 -7.40
CA GLU A 23 11.26 4.17 -8.29
C GLU A 23 11.00 4.54 -9.74
N LYS A 24 9.83 5.12 -10.03
CA LYS A 24 9.46 5.57 -11.37
C LYS A 24 10.41 6.65 -11.90
N ILE A 25 10.77 7.63 -11.08
CA ILE A 25 11.63 8.75 -11.44
C ILE A 25 13.09 8.31 -11.62
N GLN A 26 13.60 7.48 -10.71
CA GLN A 26 14.98 6.96 -10.80
C GLN A 26 15.14 5.93 -11.91
N GLY A 27 14.04 5.36 -12.40
CA GLY A 27 14.04 4.38 -13.49
C GLY A 27 14.56 3.00 -13.08
N GLN A 28 14.85 2.79 -11.79
CA GLN A 28 15.39 1.55 -11.26
C GLN A 28 14.85 1.26 -9.85
N LEU A 29 14.60 -0.02 -9.57
CA LEU A 29 14.26 -0.49 -8.23
C LEU A 29 15.52 -0.64 -7.37
N LEU A 30 15.64 0.13 -6.29
CA LEU A 30 16.76 0.07 -5.35
C LEU A 30 16.31 -0.53 -4.01
N ILE A 31 17.27 -0.98 -3.21
CA ILE A 31 17.02 -1.58 -1.89
C ILE A 31 16.25 -0.62 -0.97
N TRP A 32 16.52 0.68 -1.06
CA TRP A 32 15.81 1.65 -0.23
C TRP A 32 14.32 1.79 -0.59
N HIS A 33 13.95 1.61 -1.87
CA HIS A 33 12.54 1.54 -2.28
C HIS A 33 11.85 0.33 -1.61
N LEU A 34 12.54 -0.81 -1.56
CA LEU A 34 12.02 -2.01 -0.91
C LEU A 34 11.78 -1.79 0.59
N VAL A 35 12.73 -1.15 1.28
CA VAL A 35 12.57 -0.80 2.70
C VAL A 35 11.35 0.10 2.89
N VAL A 36 11.17 1.10 2.03
CA VAL A 36 10.01 1.99 2.05
C VAL A 36 8.69 1.25 1.80
N PHE A 37 8.65 0.29 0.86
CA PHE A 37 7.46 -0.53 0.63
C PHE A 37 7.08 -1.39 1.85
N TRP A 38 8.04 -2.03 2.51
CA TRP A 38 7.78 -2.82 3.72
C TRP A 38 7.36 -1.97 4.92
N ILE A 39 7.94 -0.77 5.07
CA ILE A 39 7.50 0.19 6.09
C ILE A 39 6.05 0.64 5.80
N GLY A 40 5.76 1.02 4.56
CA GLY A 40 4.40 1.35 4.12
C GLY A 40 3.41 0.22 4.41
N PHE A 41 3.78 -1.02 4.10
CA PHE A 41 2.96 -2.22 4.36
C PHE A 41 2.70 -2.48 5.84
N THR A 42 3.70 -2.22 6.69
CA THR A 42 3.53 -2.33 8.14
C THR A 42 2.52 -1.31 8.64
N PHE A 43 2.60 -0.05 8.18
CA PHE A 43 1.64 0.99 8.53
C PHE A 43 0.24 0.72 7.97
N ASP A 44 0.14 0.21 6.75
CA ASP A 44 -1.11 -0.14 6.08
C ASP A 44 -1.86 -1.24 6.84
N THR A 45 -1.14 -2.31 7.18
CA THR A 45 -1.67 -3.43 7.96
C THR A 45 -2.07 -2.97 9.37
N ALA A 46 -1.21 -2.22 10.06
CA ALA A 46 -1.51 -1.71 11.40
C ALA A 46 -2.71 -0.74 11.40
N GLY A 47 -2.80 0.13 10.39
CA GLY A 47 -3.90 1.06 10.20
C GLY A 47 -5.21 0.33 9.92
N THR A 48 -5.19 -0.66 9.03
CA THR A 48 -6.36 -1.50 8.71
C THR A 48 -6.85 -2.28 9.92
N ILE A 49 -5.95 -2.88 10.70
CA ILE A 49 -6.29 -3.55 11.97
C ILE A 49 -6.84 -2.55 13.00
N ALA A 50 -6.30 -1.34 13.07
CA ALA A 50 -6.81 -0.32 13.97
C ALA A 50 -8.22 0.13 13.57
N MET A 51 -8.51 0.26 12.26
CA MET A 51 -9.84 0.57 11.75
C MET A 51 -10.84 -0.56 12.00
N SER A 52 -10.48 -1.83 11.78
CA SER A 52 -11.39 -2.96 12.01
C SER A 52 -11.79 -3.14 13.47
N ARG A 53 -10.96 -2.69 14.42
CA ARG A 53 -11.30 -2.67 15.85
C ARG A 53 -12.25 -1.53 16.24
N LEU A 54 -12.39 -0.50 15.39
CA LEU A 54 -13.32 0.61 15.61
C LEU A 54 -14.72 0.31 15.08
N GLU A 55 -14.84 -0.59 14.11
CA GLU A 55 -16.13 -1.03 13.58
C GLU A 55 -16.81 -1.96 14.61
N VAL A 56 -17.80 -1.42 15.33
CA VAL A 56 -18.59 -2.14 16.36
C VAL A 56 -19.42 -3.29 15.76
N GLN A 57 -19.69 -3.24 14.46
CA GLN A 57 -20.26 -4.33 13.68
C GLN A 57 -19.44 -4.50 12.41
N PHE A 58 -18.99 -5.73 12.13
CA PHE A 58 -18.45 -6.13 10.83
C PHE A 58 -19.58 -5.99 9.78
N GLN A 59 -19.82 -4.78 9.30
CA GLN A 59 -20.72 -4.56 8.18
C GLN A 59 -19.93 -4.87 6.93
N PHE A 60 -20.36 -5.88 6.17
CA PHE A 60 -19.85 -6.15 4.83
C PHE A 60 -20.15 -4.95 3.93
N SER A 61 -19.22 -3.99 3.92
CA SER A 61 -19.25 -2.82 3.07
C SER A 61 -18.25 -2.98 1.93
N LEU A 62 -18.49 -2.30 0.82
CA LEU A 62 -17.53 -2.25 -0.29
C LEU A 62 -16.16 -1.74 0.16
N HIS A 63 -16.10 -0.82 1.13
CA HIS A 63 -14.86 -0.31 1.69
C HIS A 63 -14.07 -1.40 2.42
N VAL A 64 -14.72 -2.21 3.27
CA VAL A 64 -14.06 -3.31 3.99
C VAL A 64 -13.47 -4.33 3.03
N VAL A 65 -14.23 -4.73 1.99
CA VAL A 65 -13.76 -5.70 0.99
C VAL A 65 -12.59 -5.13 0.17
N THR A 66 -12.72 -3.90 -0.32
CA THR A 66 -11.65 -3.26 -1.11
C THR A 66 -10.41 -2.99 -0.27
N GLY A 67 -10.56 -2.62 1.00
CA GLY A 67 -9.46 -2.43 1.94
C GLY A 67 -8.67 -3.71 2.19
N PHE A 68 -9.36 -4.83 2.42
CA PHE A 68 -8.71 -6.14 2.57
C PHE A 68 -7.93 -6.54 1.30
N LEU A 69 -8.55 -6.40 0.13
CA LEU A 69 -7.89 -6.68 -1.15
C LEU A 69 -6.67 -5.77 -1.38
N ALA A 70 -6.72 -4.52 -0.93
CA ALA A 70 -5.62 -3.58 -1.03
C ALA A 70 -4.43 -3.95 -0.12
N VAL A 71 -4.66 -4.45 1.09
CA VAL A 71 -3.56 -5.00 1.91
C VAL A 71 -2.90 -6.19 1.22
N LEU A 72 -3.69 -7.10 0.64
CA LEU A 72 -3.16 -8.26 -0.08
C LEU A 72 -2.35 -7.88 -1.32
N ILE A 73 -2.84 -6.94 -2.14
CA ILE A 73 -2.13 -6.51 -3.34
C ILE A 73 -0.82 -5.79 -2.99
N MET A 74 -0.78 -5.04 -1.88
CA MET A 74 0.44 -4.38 -1.43
C MET A 74 1.46 -5.35 -0.81
N LEU A 75 1.00 -6.40 -0.11
CA LEU A 75 1.88 -7.49 0.31
C LEU A 75 2.51 -8.18 -0.90
N PHE A 76 1.70 -8.52 -1.90
CA PHE A 76 2.18 -9.10 -3.15
C PHE A 76 3.21 -8.18 -3.82
N HIS A 77 2.94 -6.88 -3.86
CA HIS A 77 3.84 -5.88 -4.43
C HIS A 77 5.19 -5.80 -3.70
N ALA A 78 5.20 -5.78 -2.36
CA ALA A 78 6.44 -5.76 -1.57
C ALA A 78 7.26 -7.06 -1.73
N ILE A 79 6.59 -8.22 -1.77
CA ILE A 79 7.24 -9.51 -2.07
C ILE A 79 7.81 -9.50 -3.48
N TRP A 80 7.05 -9.01 -4.46
CA TRP A 80 7.50 -8.93 -5.84
C TRP A 80 8.70 -8.01 -6.00
N ALA A 81 8.72 -6.86 -5.32
CA ALA A 81 9.88 -5.96 -5.25
C ALA A 81 11.12 -6.69 -4.69
N THR A 82 10.93 -7.51 -3.66
CA THR A 82 12.00 -8.33 -3.06
C THR A 82 12.56 -9.33 -4.08
N ILE A 83 11.69 -10.05 -4.78
CA ILE A 83 12.08 -11.03 -5.80
C ILE A 83 12.82 -10.35 -6.96
N VAL A 84 12.33 -9.20 -7.43
CA VAL A 84 12.95 -8.43 -8.53
C VAL A 84 14.36 -7.97 -8.15
N LEU A 85 14.58 -7.53 -6.91
CA LEU A 85 15.90 -7.14 -6.43
C LEU A 85 16.86 -8.34 -6.33
N ILE A 86 16.39 -9.50 -5.85
CA ILE A 86 17.22 -10.71 -5.73
C ILE A 86 17.60 -11.26 -7.11
N LYS A 87 16.65 -11.31 -8.05
CA LYS A 87 16.87 -11.88 -9.38
C LYS A 87 17.84 -11.04 -10.23
N ASN A 88 17.98 -9.76 -9.90
CA ASN A 88 18.85 -8.78 -10.59
C ASN A 88 18.69 -8.78 -12.13
N ASP A 89 17.44 -8.90 -12.59
CA ASP A 89 17.07 -9.04 -14.00
C ASP A 89 16.39 -7.74 -14.50
N GLU A 90 16.95 -7.14 -15.55
CA GLU A 90 16.46 -5.89 -16.15
C GLU A 90 15.02 -5.99 -16.69
N ALA A 91 14.63 -7.16 -17.21
CA ALA A 91 13.28 -7.38 -17.69
C ALA A 91 12.28 -7.37 -16.51
N ALA A 92 12.65 -7.99 -15.40
CA ALA A 92 11.86 -8.01 -14.18
C ALA A 92 11.73 -6.61 -13.56
N ARG A 93 12.82 -5.83 -13.52
CA ARG A 93 12.84 -4.42 -13.07
C ARG A 93 11.92 -3.56 -13.92
N THR A 94 11.98 -3.70 -15.25
CA THR A 94 11.14 -2.94 -16.18
C THR A 94 9.65 -3.26 -16.01
N ASN A 95 9.31 -4.53 -15.83
CA ASN A 95 7.93 -4.96 -15.61
C ASN A 95 7.39 -4.46 -14.25
N PHE A 96 8.21 -4.55 -13.20
CA PHE A 96 7.89 -4.00 -11.88
C PHE A 96 7.52 -2.52 -11.97
N ARG A 97 8.38 -1.70 -12.59
CA ARG A 97 8.15 -0.27 -12.77
C ARG A 97 6.85 0.08 -13.48
N LYS A 98 6.47 -0.70 -14.50
CA LYS A 98 5.23 -0.47 -15.25
C LYS A 98 4.00 -0.77 -14.40
N LEU A 99 4.02 -1.87 -13.66
CA LEU A 99 2.86 -2.34 -12.89
C LEU A 99 2.78 -1.72 -11.49
N SER A 100 3.89 -1.27 -10.92
CA SER A 100 3.97 -0.67 -9.58
C SER A 100 2.99 0.51 -9.41
N VAL A 101 2.93 1.40 -10.41
CA VAL A 101 1.99 2.53 -10.40
C VAL A 101 0.54 2.05 -10.44
N HIS A 102 0.23 1.00 -11.19
CA HIS A 102 -1.13 0.46 -11.28
C HIS A 102 -1.58 -0.13 -9.95
N VAL A 103 -0.70 -0.87 -9.27
CA VAL A 103 -0.98 -1.43 -7.94
C VAL A 103 -1.24 -0.31 -6.93
N TRP A 104 -0.43 0.75 -6.94
CA TRP A 104 -0.64 1.92 -6.10
C TRP A 104 -1.98 2.63 -6.37
N VAL A 105 -2.37 2.81 -7.63
CA VAL A 105 -3.68 3.39 -7.97
C VAL A 105 -4.83 2.52 -7.47
N ILE A 106 -4.73 1.19 -7.56
CA ILE A 106 -5.74 0.28 -7.02
C ILE A 106 -5.84 0.43 -5.49
N TRP A 107 -4.71 0.56 -4.80
CA TRP A 107 -4.68 0.80 -3.35
C TRP A 107 -5.34 2.13 -2.93
N LEU A 108 -5.32 3.15 -3.78
CA LEU A 108 -5.99 4.43 -3.49
C LEU A 108 -7.52 4.31 -3.39
N ILE A 109 -8.13 3.31 -4.00
CA ILE A 109 -9.60 3.12 -3.99
C ILE A 109 -10.14 3.00 -2.55
N PRO A 110 -9.65 2.05 -1.73
CA PRO A 110 -10.06 2.00 -0.33
C PRO A 110 -9.60 3.21 0.48
N TYR A 111 -8.41 3.76 0.22
CA TYR A 111 -7.93 4.95 0.92
C TYR A 111 -8.90 6.14 0.78
N VAL A 112 -9.29 6.48 -0.46
CA VAL A 112 -10.20 7.60 -0.74
C VAL A 112 -11.61 7.30 -0.25
N SER A 113 -12.12 6.07 -0.44
CA SER A 113 -13.44 5.71 0.07
C SER A 113 -13.51 5.77 1.60
N GLY A 114 -12.43 5.41 2.30
CA GLY A 114 -12.33 5.53 3.76
C GLY A 114 -12.40 6.98 4.24
N ILE A 115 -11.74 7.90 3.53
CA ILE A 115 -11.86 9.34 3.80
C ILE A 115 -13.31 9.80 3.64
N ILE A 116 -13.95 9.44 2.52
CA ILE A 116 -15.34 9.85 2.24
C ILE A 116 -16.29 9.34 3.33
N ILE A 117 -16.14 8.09 3.75
CA ILE A 117 -16.97 7.48 4.81
C ILE A 117 -16.69 8.16 6.16
N GLY A 118 -15.44 8.39 6.52
CA GLY A 118 -15.05 8.99 7.80
C GLY A 118 -15.40 10.47 7.94
N THR A 119 -15.67 11.17 6.84
CA THR A 119 -16.12 12.58 6.83
C THR A 119 -17.64 12.76 6.86
N LYS A 120 -18.41 11.68 6.78
CA LYS A 120 -19.88 11.68 6.93
C LYS A 120 -20.28 11.38 8.37
#